data_AF-A0A5C1QQ38-F1
#
_entry.id   AF-A0A5C1QQ38-F1
#
_cell.length_a   1.000
_cell.length_b   1.000
_cell.length_c   1.000
_cell.angle_alpha   90.00
_cell.angle_beta   90.00
_cell.angle_gamma   90.00
#
_symmetry.space_group_name_H-M   'P 1'
#
loop_
_entity.id
_entity.type
_entity.pdbx_description
1 polymer ?
#
loop_
_entity_poly.entity_id
_entity_poly.type
_entity_poly.pdbx_seq_one_letter_code
_entity_poly.pdbx_strand_id
1 'polypeptide(L)'
;MVQRGRSFSSAPPPQWEPGLGLSPWGAYIPSISHQGDLDFKAGAAVSILIRILEAGANLEGFNCRRFLYEMESLDDPWRTDHEMLMRQLGRQEMRIWYIRPKTEYPVVIPLPEGRWFFPSLLHEPLDSDGGLVSLDLPEGYSCLFQPASAEIAEIQVDDHGEAVCLVRSISGSLHSMGVCPDCLR
;
A
#
# COMPACT_ATOMS: atom_id res chain seq x y z
N MET A 1 20.95 -54.96 15.87
CA MET A 1 20.13 -54.41 14.77
C MET A 1 18.80 -53.94 15.33
N VAL A 2 18.76 -52.74 15.91
CA VAL A 2 17.55 -52.00 16.32
C VAL A 2 17.95 -50.54 16.42
N GLN A 3 17.27 -49.63 15.73
CA GLN A 3 16.92 -48.27 16.20
C GLN A 3 15.92 -47.65 15.20
N ARG A 4 14.64 -47.63 15.57
CA ARG A 4 13.90 -46.49 16.17
C ARG A 4 13.28 -45.60 15.09
N GLY A 5 12.03 -45.93 14.76
CA GLY A 5 11.13 -45.05 14.02
C GLY A 5 10.90 -43.74 14.78
N ARG A 6 10.99 -42.63 14.07
CA ARG A 6 10.59 -41.31 14.59
C ARG A 6 9.07 -41.24 14.55
N SER A 7 8.44 -41.20 15.71
CA SER A 7 7.04 -40.81 15.86
C SER A 7 6.93 -39.32 15.50
N PHE A 8 6.13 -39.00 14.48
CA PHE A 8 5.70 -37.63 14.24
C PHE A 8 4.75 -37.25 15.37
N SER A 9 5.14 -36.25 16.15
CA SER A 9 4.29 -35.63 17.17
C SER A 9 3.08 -35.01 16.48
N SER A 10 1.88 -35.48 16.81
CA SER A 10 0.61 -34.85 16.44
C SER A 10 0.34 -33.65 17.35
N ALA A 11 1.30 -32.71 17.40
CA ALA A 11 1.06 -31.44 18.08
C ALA A 11 -0.06 -30.71 17.30
N PRO A 12 -1.10 -30.23 17.99
CA PRO A 12 -2.09 -29.38 17.35
C PRO A 12 -1.39 -28.15 16.74
N PRO A 13 -1.87 -27.63 15.60
CA PRO A 13 -1.30 -26.42 15.02
C PRO A 13 -1.27 -25.31 16.08
N PRO A 14 -0.23 -24.46 16.08
CA PRO A 14 -0.13 -23.38 17.06
C PRO A 14 -1.41 -22.57 17.02
N GLN A 15 -2.04 -22.42 18.19
CA GLN A 15 -3.20 -21.56 18.35
C GLN A 15 -2.71 -20.14 18.10
N TRP A 16 -3.26 -19.51 17.08
CA TRP A 16 -2.89 -18.16 16.69
C TRP A 16 -3.29 -17.23 17.84
N GLU A 17 -2.32 -16.53 18.43
CA GLU A 17 -2.63 -15.55 19.47
C GLU A 17 -3.52 -14.44 18.91
N PRO A 18 -4.51 -13.94 19.68
CA PRO A 18 -5.34 -12.83 19.27
C PRO A 18 -4.48 -11.56 19.24
N GLY A 19 -3.98 -11.20 18.05
CA GLY A 19 -3.11 -10.03 17.85
C GLY A 19 -2.36 -9.99 16.53
N LEU A 20 -2.24 -11.12 15.83
CA LEU A 20 -1.65 -11.20 14.48
C LEU A 20 -2.75 -11.45 13.44
N GLY A 21 -3.73 -10.55 13.39
CA GLY A 21 -4.60 -10.43 12.24
C GLY A 21 -3.99 -9.41 11.29
N LEU A 22 -3.54 -9.84 10.12
CA LEU A 22 -3.47 -8.92 8.99
C LEU A 22 -4.90 -8.43 8.77
N SER A 23 -5.12 -7.11 8.85
CA SER A 23 -6.34 -6.53 8.32
C SER A 23 -6.50 -7.00 6.86
N PRO A 24 -7.72 -7.35 6.40
CA PRO A 24 -7.94 -7.74 4.99
C PRO A 24 -7.50 -6.65 3.98
N TRP A 25 -7.14 -5.45 4.46
CA TRP A 25 -6.68 -4.30 3.68
C TRP A 25 -5.16 -4.07 3.69
N GLY A 26 -4.37 -4.95 4.32
CA GLY A 26 -2.91 -4.78 4.37
C GLY A 26 -2.42 -3.64 5.28
N ALA A 27 -3.29 -3.10 6.14
CA ALA A 27 -2.90 -2.12 7.14
C ALA A 27 -2.15 -2.79 8.31
N TYR A 28 -0.96 -2.29 8.62
CA TYR A 28 -0.15 -2.72 9.76
C TYR A 28 -0.75 -2.17 11.06
N ILE A 29 -1.11 -3.06 12.00
CA ILE A 29 -1.48 -2.68 13.37
C ILE A 29 -0.22 -2.83 14.22
N PRO A 30 0.40 -1.73 14.70
CA PRO A 30 1.63 -1.83 15.48
C PRO A 30 1.38 -2.56 16.81
N SER A 31 2.21 -3.57 17.09
CA SER A 31 2.23 -4.27 18.38
C SER A 31 3.28 -3.64 19.31
N ILE A 32 2.95 -3.60 20.60
CA ILE A 32 3.55 -2.71 21.62
C ILE A 32 5.00 -3.09 22.00
N SER A 33 5.56 -4.17 21.46
CA SER A 33 6.79 -4.78 21.98
C SER A 33 8.11 -4.24 21.42
N HIS A 34 8.11 -3.32 20.44
CA HIS A 34 9.33 -2.68 19.91
C HIS A 34 9.21 -1.16 19.94
N GLN A 35 9.75 -0.54 21.00
CA GLN A 35 9.89 0.92 21.10
C GLN A 35 11.06 1.40 20.22
N GLY A 36 10.73 1.73 18.97
CA GLY A 36 11.32 2.84 18.25
C GLY A 36 10.17 3.77 17.90
N ASP A 37 10.32 5.08 18.12
CA ASP A 37 9.35 6.06 17.64
C ASP A 37 9.43 6.10 16.11
N LEU A 38 8.73 5.19 15.46
CA LEU A 38 8.55 5.21 14.01
C LEU A 38 7.50 6.28 13.71
N ASP A 39 7.95 7.38 13.13
CA ASP A 39 7.02 8.32 12.52
C ASP A 39 6.35 7.68 11.28
N PHE A 40 5.24 8.28 10.83
CA PHE A 40 4.48 7.74 9.70
C PHE A 40 5.30 7.65 8.41
N LYS A 41 6.31 8.52 8.24
CA LYS A 41 7.22 8.52 7.08
C LYS A 41 8.19 7.34 7.12
N ALA A 42 8.81 7.09 8.26
CA ALA A 42 9.67 5.95 8.52
C ALA A 42 8.91 4.62 8.35
N GLY A 43 7.62 4.61 8.66
CA GLY A 43 6.73 3.46 8.42
C GLY A 43 6.75 2.95 6.97
N ALA A 44 6.78 3.83 5.97
CA ALA A 44 6.84 3.43 4.56
C ALA A 44 8.13 2.66 4.25
N ALA A 45 9.27 3.22 4.67
CA ALA A 45 10.58 2.62 4.45
C ALA A 45 10.71 1.26 5.15
N VAL A 46 10.27 1.17 6.42
CA VAL A 46 10.26 -0.08 7.19
C VAL A 46 9.36 -1.13 6.52
N SER A 47 8.20 -0.74 6.00
CA SER A 47 7.29 -1.67 5.31
C SER A 47 7.94 -2.33 4.09
N ILE A 48 8.76 -1.59 3.35
CA ILE A 48 9.53 -2.11 2.21
C ILE A 48 10.59 -3.09 2.70
N LEU A 49 11.35 -2.74 3.74
CA LEU A 49 12.38 -3.64 4.29
C LEU A 49 11.78 -4.94 4.82
N ILE A 50 10.63 -4.89 5.49
CA ILE A 50 9.89 -6.08 5.94
C ILE A 50 9.52 -6.95 4.74
N ARG A 51 8.91 -6.38 3.70
CA ARG A 51 8.54 -7.13 2.49
C ARG A 51 9.74 -7.80 1.81
N ILE A 52 10.90 -7.16 1.82
CA ILE A 52 12.15 -7.70 1.26
C ILE A 52 12.63 -8.91 2.07
N LEU A 53 12.59 -8.81 3.39
CA LEU A 53 12.94 -9.92 4.29
C LEU A 53 11.96 -11.09 4.15
N GLU A 54 10.66 -10.81 4.05
CA GLU A 54 9.62 -11.82 3.80
C GLU A 54 9.78 -12.52 2.45
N ALA A 55 10.26 -11.80 1.43
CA ALA A 55 10.62 -12.36 0.13
C ALA A 55 11.92 -13.18 0.14
N GLY A 56 12.59 -13.31 1.29
CA GLY A 56 13.80 -14.13 1.47
C GLY A 56 15.10 -13.46 1.04
N ALA A 57 15.11 -12.15 0.83
CA ALA A 57 16.33 -11.44 0.49
C ALA A 57 17.23 -11.24 1.73
N ASN A 58 18.54 -11.33 1.52
CA ASN A 58 19.53 -11.04 2.56
C ASN A 58 19.84 -9.53 2.57
N LEU A 59 19.58 -8.86 3.69
CA LEU A 59 19.93 -7.46 3.92
C LEU A 59 21.34 -7.28 4.54
N GLU A 60 22.12 -8.35 4.68
CA GLU A 60 23.50 -8.27 5.14
C GLU A 60 24.34 -7.44 4.17
N GLY A 61 24.88 -6.33 4.67
CA GLY A 61 25.61 -5.34 3.86
C GLY A 61 24.73 -4.27 3.22
N PHE A 62 23.41 -4.35 3.33
CA PHE A 62 22.52 -3.26 2.92
C PHE A 62 22.60 -2.11 3.94
N ASN A 63 22.80 -0.89 3.46
CA ASN A 63 22.86 0.29 4.31
C ASN A 63 21.44 0.77 4.67
N CYS A 64 20.79 0.05 5.59
CA CYS A 64 19.43 0.39 6.07
C CYS A 64 19.33 1.83 6.54
N ARG A 65 20.36 2.34 7.23
CA ARG A 65 20.36 3.71 7.75
C ARG A 65 20.31 4.74 6.61
N ARG A 66 21.10 4.55 5.55
CA ARG A 66 21.04 5.44 4.39
C ARG A 66 19.70 5.34 3.70
N PHE A 67 19.15 4.14 3.53
CA PHE A 67 17.84 3.94 2.91
C PHE A 67 16.71 4.65 3.68
N LEU A 68 16.65 4.50 5.00
CA LEU A 68 15.68 5.20 5.84
C LEU A 68 15.79 6.73 5.66
N TYR A 69 17.01 7.26 5.70
CA TYR A 69 17.26 8.69 5.50
C TYR A 69 16.78 9.20 4.13
N GLU A 70 17.03 8.44 3.05
CA GLU A 70 16.56 8.81 1.71
C GLU A 70 15.03 8.80 1.62
N MET A 71 14.39 7.78 2.19
CA MET A 71 12.93 7.68 2.20
C MET A 71 12.30 8.81 3.03
N GLU A 72 12.85 9.13 4.20
CA GLU A 72 12.37 10.23 5.06
C GLU A 72 12.50 11.60 4.39
N SER A 73 13.44 11.75 3.47
CA SER A 73 13.64 12.99 2.71
C SER A 73 12.56 13.26 1.66
N LEU A 74 11.70 12.28 1.37
CA LEU A 74 10.57 12.44 0.46
C LEU A 74 9.41 13.18 1.13
N ASP A 75 8.66 13.93 0.34
CA ASP A 75 7.45 14.61 0.79
C ASP A 75 6.40 13.60 1.27
N ASP A 76 6.06 12.63 0.41
CA ASP A 76 5.27 11.44 0.76
C ASP A 76 6.00 10.14 0.38
N PRO A 77 6.65 9.47 1.36
CA PRO A 77 7.35 8.21 1.12
C PRO A 77 6.43 7.05 0.69
N TRP A 78 5.12 7.12 0.96
CA TRP A 78 4.15 6.08 0.59
C TRP A 78 3.80 6.10 -0.91
N ARG A 79 4.14 7.18 -1.62
CA ARG A 79 3.99 7.30 -3.08
C ARG A 79 5.19 6.74 -3.86
N THR A 80 6.18 6.21 -3.17
CA THR A 80 7.37 5.64 -3.81
C THR A 80 7.00 4.43 -4.66
N ASP A 81 7.71 4.20 -5.76
CA ASP A 81 7.54 2.99 -6.57
C ASP A 81 8.10 1.76 -5.84
N HIS A 82 7.27 1.16 -4.98
CA HIS A 82 7.64 0.01 -4.17
C HIS A 82 8.02 -1.19 -5.06
N GLU A 83 7.35 -1.41 -6.19
CA GLU A 83 7.65 -2.54 -7.05
C GLU A 83 9.02 -2.40 -7.72
N MET A 84 9.34 -1.20 -8.21
CA MET A 84 10.67 -0.91 -8.72
C MET A 84 11.72 -1.07 -7.62
N LEU A 85 11.49 -0.51 -6.43
CA LEU A 85 12.42 -0.66 -5.30
C LEU A 85 12.66 -2.12 -4.94
N MET A 86 11.60 -2.92 -4.79
CA MET A 86 11.67 -4.35 -4.51
C MET A 86 12.49 -5.08 -5.58
N ARG A 87 12.29 -4.76 -6.86
CA ARG A 87 13.02 -5.35 -7.99
C ARG A 87 14.50 -5.00 -7.97
N GLN A 88 14.84 -3.74 -7.70
CA GLN A 88 16.23 -3.26 -7.65
C GLN A 88 16.97 -3.81 -6.43
N LEU A 89 16.29 -3.87 -5.29
CA LEU A 89 16.82 -4.46 -4.06
C LEU A 89 17.05 -5.96 -4.21
N GLY A 90 16.10 -6.69 -4.80
CA GLY A 90 16.27 -8.11 -5.11
C GLY A 90 17.42 -8.41 -6.07
N ARG A 91 17.75 -7.48 -6.98
CA ARG A 91 18.92 -7.57 -7.88
C ARG A 91 20.23 -7.09 -7.26
N GLN A 92 20.19 -6.53 -6.05
CA GLN A 92 21.33 -5.82 -5.44
C GLN A 92 21.87 -4.66 -6.30
N GLU A 93 21.02 -4.11 -7.17
CA GLU A 93 21.35 -3.00 -8.08
C GLU A 93 20.82 -1.67 -7.55
N MET A 94 20.53 -1.59 -6.25
CA MET A 94 19.88 -0.44 -5.66
C MET A 94 20.76 0.81 -5.74
N ARG A 95 20.16 1.90 -6.25
CA ARG A 95 20.77 3.22 -6.40
C ARG A 95 19.77 4.27 -5.94
N ILE A 96 20.30 5.36 -5.41
CA ILE A 96 19.51 6.44 -4.79
C ILE A 96 18.39 6.98 -5.70
N TRP A 97 18.62 7.08 -7.01
CA TRP A 97 17.62 7.59 -7.96
C TRP A 97 16.43 6.68 -8.21
N TYR A 98 16.45 5.44 -7.72
CA TYR A 98 15.27 4.59 -7.70
C TYR A 98 14.33 4.91 -6.53
N ILE A 99 14.81 5.65 -5.52
CA ILE A 99 14.00 6.20 -4.43
C ILE A 99 13.37 7.48 -4.95
N ARG A 100 12.22 7.34 -5.61
CA ARG A 100 11.47 8.45 -6.17
C ARG A 100 9.98 8.15 -6.11
N PRO A 101 9.13 9.18 -5.98
CA PRO A 101 7.69 9.01 -6.15
C PRO A 101 7.40 8.47 -7.54
N LYS A 102 6.27 7.77 -7.66
CA LYS A 102 5.71 7.42 -8.97
C LYS A 102 5.37 8.68 -9.77
N THR A 103 5.32 8.52 -11.09
CA THR A 103 4.80 9.57 -11.96
C THR A 103 3.34 9.83 -11.60
N GLU A 104 2.97 11.10 -11.46
CA GLU A 104 1.60 11.51 -11.19
C GLU A 104 0.96 12.06 -12.45
N TYR A 105 -0.32 11.76 -12.63
CA TYR A 105 -1.14 12.23 -13.73
C TYR A 105 -2.33 13.03 -13.17
N PRO A 106 -2.67 14.17 -13.80
CA PRO A 106 -3.92 14.85 -13.49
C PRO A 106 -5.06 14.02 -14.07
N VAL A 107 -5.91 13.49 -13.19
CA VAL A 107 -7.05 12.64 -13.57
C VAL A 107 -8.36 13.28 -13.18
N VAL A 108 -9.40 12.97 -13.94
CA VAL A 108 -10.77 13.38 -13.65
C VAL A 108 -11.60 12.13 -13.41
N ILE A 109 -12.12 11.96 -12.20
CA ILE A 109 -12.88 10.77 -11.80
C ILE A 109 -14.25 11.14 -11.21
N PRO A 110 -15.28 10.30 -11.41
CA PRO A 110 -16.56 10.47 -10.74
C PRO A 110 -16.44 10.03 -9.27
N LEU A 111 -16.84 10.90 -8.33
CA LEU A 111 -16.91 10.57 -6.91
C LEU A 111 -18.26 10.99 -6.31
N PRO A 112 -18.95 10.11 -5.56
CA PRO A 112 -20.13 10.48 -4.78
C PRO A 112 -19.87 11.66 -3.83
N GLU A 113 -20.97 12.32 -3.45
CA GLU A 113 -20.92 13.45 -2.53
C GLU A 113 -20.36 13.02 -1.17
N GLY A 114 -19.43 13.82 -0.66
CA GLY A 114 -18.90 13.69 0.69
C GLY A 114 -17.39 13.83 0.77
N ARG A 115 -16.85 13.45 1.92
CA ARG A 115 -15.45 13.64 2.28
C ARG A 115 -14.65 12.35 2.14
N TRP A 116 -13.70 12.38 1.22
CA TRP A 116 -12.86 11.26 0.81
C TRP A 116 -11.45 11.40 1.38
N PHE A 117 -10.88 10.29 1.81
CA PHE A 117 -9.57 10.24 2.46
C PHE A 117 -8.62 9.36 1.65
N PHE A 118 -7.40 9.84 1.46
CA PHE A 118 -6.32 9.06 0.87
C PHE A 118 -5.77 8.01 1.86
N PRO A 119 -5.07 6.97 1.38
CA PRO A 119 -4.47 5.96 2.24
C PRO A 119 -3.30 6.54 3.05
N SER A 120 -2.60 7.51 2.46
CA SER A 120 -1.56 8.28 3.12
C SER A 120 -2.19 9.39 3.97
N LEU A 121 -1.91 9.38 5.27
CA LEU A 121 -2.38 10.38 6.22
C LEU A 121 -1.69 11.75 6.03
N LEU A 122 -0.72 11.84 5.13
CA LEU A 122 -0.03 13.09 4.78
C LEU A 122 -0.83 13.94 3.81
N HIS A 123 -1.85 13.38 3.17
CA HIS A 123 -2.72 14.10 2.25
C HIS A 123 -3.94 14.68 2.97
N GLU A 124 -4.31 15.89 2.56
CA GLU A 124 -5.56 16.47 2.98
C GLU A 124 -6.75 15.68 2.40
N PRO A 125 -7.85 15.55 3.16
CA PRO A 125 -9.06 14.95 2.63
C PRO A 125 -9.63 15.78 1.46
N LEU A 126 -10.30 15.10 0.55
CA LEU A 126 -10.97 15.66 -0.62
C LEU A 126 -12.47 15.74 -0.40
N ASP A 127 -13.07 16.92 -0.55
CA ASP A 127 -14.52 17.08 -0.52
C ASP A 127 -15.07 17.02 -1.97
N SER A 128 -16.03 16.12 -2.21
CA SER A 128 -16.75 15.96 -3.49
C SER A 128 -18.21 16.42 -3.34
N ASP A 129 -18.72 17.08 -4.38
CA ASP A 129 -20.13 17.49 -4.51
C ASP A 129 -21.01 16.45 -5.24
N GLY A 130 -20.49 15.24 -5.49
CA GLY A 130 -21.19 14.18 -6.19
C GLY A 130 -21.00 14.18 -7.71
N GLY A 131 -20.01 14.91 -8.21
CA GLY A 131 -19.69 15.02 -9.63
C GLY A 131 -18.32 14.46 -10.04
N LEU A 132 -17.73 15.11 -11.04
CA LEU A 132 -16.38 14.84 -11.51
C LEU A 132 -15.38 15.67 -10.69
N VAL A 133 -14.36 15.01 -10.16
CA VAL A 133 -13.32 15.65 -9.37
C VAL A 133 -11.98 15.50 -10.08
N SER A 134 -11.22 16.60 -10.15
CA SER A 134 -9.86 16.62 -10.68
C SER A 134 -8.86 16.46 -9.55
N LEU A 135 -7.93 15.52 -9.66
CA LEU A 135 -6.85 15.32 -8.70
C LEU A 135 -5.62 14.69 -9.36
N ASP A 136 -4.45 14.88 -8.75
CA ASP A 136 -3.21 14.25 -9.18
C ASP A 136 -3.06 12.89 -8.48
N LEU A 137 -3.00 11.82 -9.28
CA LEU A 137 -2.83 10.44 -8.80
C LEU A 137 -1.59 9.78 -9.40
N PRO A 138 -0.88 8.95 -8.62
CA PRO A 138 0.25 8.19 -9.14
C PRO A 138 -0.21 7.09 -10.10
N GLU A 139 0.66 6.76 -11.06
CA GLU A 139 0.51 5.58 -11.92
C GLU A 139 0.26 4.30 -11.10
N GLY A 140 -0.68 3.49 -11.57
CA GLY A 140 -1.08 2.24 -10.93
C GLY A 140 -2.34 2.39 -10.08
N TYR A 141 -2.39 1.61 -9.00
CA TYR A 141 -3.56 1.55 -8.12
C TYR A 141 -3.48 2.63 -7.03
N SER A 142 -4.58 3.37 -6.88
CA SER A 142 -4.88 4.28 -5.78
C SER A 142 -6.25 3.92 -5.21
N CYS A 143 -6.49 4.28 -3.94
CA CYS A 143 -7.83 4.18 -3.38
C CYS A 143 -8.17 5.39 -2.52
N LEU A 144 -9.45 5.73 -2.46
CA LEU A 144 -10.00 6.72 -1.55
C LEU A 144 -11.08 6.08 -0.69
N PHE A 145 -11.22 6.52 0.55
CA PHE A 145 -12.21 6.02 1.49
C PHE A 145 -13.13 7.14 1.97
N GLN A 146 -14.44 6.89 1.97
CA GLN A 146 -15.44 7.77 2.58
C GLN A 146 -16.03 7.09 3.83
N PRO A 147 -15.61 7.51 5.04
CA PRO A 147 -16.04 6.88 6.29
C PRO A 147 -17.55 6.96 6.53
N ALA A 148 -18.20 8.06 6.10
CA ALA A 148 -19.61 8.31 6.39
C ALA A 148 -20.54 7.31 5.68
N SER A 149 -20.23 6.94 4.44
CA SER A 149 -20.99 5.97 3.63
C SER A 149 -20.37 4.57 3.64
N ALA A 150 -19.21 4.39 4.28
CA ALA A 150 -18.39 3.19 4.21
C ALA A 150 -18.09 2.77 2.76
N GLU A 151 -17.74 3.73 1.91
CA GLU A 151 -17.43 3.51 0.50
C GLU A 151 -15.95 3.62 0.22
N ILE A 152 -15.50 2.86 -0.78
CA ILE A 152 -14.15 2.88 -1.31
C ILE A 152 -14.23 3.19 -2.81
N ALA A 153 -13.49 4.19 -3.25
CA ALA A 153 -13.20 4.43 -4.65
C ALA A 153 -11.85 3.79 -4.98
N GLU A 154 -11.86 2.76 -5.81
CA GLU A 154 -10.68 2.11 -6.35
C GLU A 154 -10.36 2.75 -7.69
N ILE A 155 -9.14 3.27 -7.85
CA ILE A 155 -8.75 4.03 -9.02
C ILE A 155 -7.50 3.38 -9.62
N GLN A 156 -7.56 3.02 -10.89
CA GLN A 156 -6.43 2.51 -11.65
C GLN A 156 -6.04 3.56 -12.68
N VAL A 157 -4.80 4.04 -12.62
CA VAL A 157 -4.21 4.99 -13.59
C VAL A 157 -3.14 4.24 -14.39
N ASP A 158 -3.11 4.43 -15.71
CA ASP A 158 -2.09 3.85 -16.58
C ASP A 158 -0.90 4.80 -16.84
N ASP A 159 0.01 4.38 -17.72
CA ASP A 159 1.22 5.14 -18.11
C ASP A 159 0.93 6.26 -19.13
N HIS A 160 -0.32 6.47 -19.50
CA HIS A 160 -0.80 7.58 -20.32
C HIS A 160 -1.65 8.58 -19.51
N GLY A 161 -1.92 8.28 -18.23
CA GLY A 161 -2.76 9.09 -17.37
C GLY A 161 -4.25 8.84 -17.55
N GLU A 162 -4.64 7.78 -18.27
CA GLU A 162 -6.03 7.35 -18.32
C GLU A 162 -6.40 6.66 -17.01
N ALA A 163 -7.59 6.98 -16.48
CA ALA A 163 -8.03 6.50 -15.17
C ALA A 163 -9.36 5.78 -15.26
N VAL A 164 -9.44 4.63 -14.58
CA VAL A 164 -10.69 3.91 -14.33
C VAL A 164 -10.98 3.98 -12.84
N CYS A 165 -12.19 4.43 -12.47
CA CYS A 165 -12.64 4.51 -11.09
C CYS A 165 -13.83 3.58 -10.85
N LEU A 166 -13.76 2.78 -9.79
CA LEU A 166 -14.84 1.92 -9.30
C LEU A 166 -15.17 2.30 -7.86
N VAL A 167 -16.41 2.69 -7.60
CA VAL A 167 -16.89 2.96 -6.24
C VAL A 167 -17.71 1.78 -5.74
N ARG A 168 -17.38 1.29 -4.55
CA ARG A 168 -18.09 0.18 -3.89
C ARG A 168 -18.31 0.46 -2.41
N SER A 169 -19.45 0.04 -1.88
CA SER A 169 -19.69 0.02 -0.44
C SER A 169 -19.02 -1.20 0.21
N ILE A 170 -18.39 -1.00 1.36
CA ILE A 170 -17.78 -2.08 2.18
C ILE A 170 -18.88 -2.99 2.76
N SER A 171 -20.11 -2.48 2.87
CA SER A 171 -21.32 -3.20 3.26
C SER A 171 -21.88 -4.10 2.14
N GLY A 172 -21.15 -5.14 1.76
CA GLY A 172 -21.68 -6.40 1.22
C GLY A 172 -22.74 -6.38 0.12
N SER A 173 -22.85 -5.33 -0.71
CA SER A 173 -23.78 -5.30 -1.84
C SER A 173 -23.17 -4.55 -3.02
N LEU A 174 -22.71 -5.32 -4.01
CA LEU A 174 -22.18 -4.83 -5.29
C LEU A 174 -23.20 -3.88 -5.96
N HIS A 175 -22.96 -2.58 -5.89
CA HIS A 175 -23.64 -1.60 -6.74
C HIS A 175 -22.83 -1.40 -8.02
N SER A 176 -23.57 -1.19 -9.11
CA SER A 176 -23.16 -1.33 -10.51
C SER A 176 -22.04 -0.39 -10.98
N MET A 177 -21.21 -0.91 -11.88
CA MET A 177 -20.11 -0.23 -12.58
C MET A 177 -20.61 0.96 -13.43
N GLY A 178 -19.99 2.13 -13.26
CA GLY A 178 -20.04 3.24 -14.21
C GLY A 178 -18.69 3.36 -14.92
N VAL A 179 -18.66 3.19 -16.24
CA VAL A 179 -17.47 3.45 -17.06
C VAL A 179 -17.51 4.92 -17.49
N CYS A 180 -16.41 5.65 -17.34
CA CYS A 180 -16.28 7.00 -17.87
C CYS A 180 -16.37 6.96 -19.41
N PRO A 181 -17.38 7.58 -20.05
CA PRO A 181 -17.56 7.52 -21.49
C PRO A 181 -16.44 8.21 -22.30
N ASP A 182 -15.67 9.08 -21.65
CA ASP A 182 -14.66 9.90 -22.31
C ASP A 182 -13.27 9.24 -22.39
N CYS A 183 -13.06 8.08 -21.75
CA CYS A 183 -11.80 7.32 -21.78
C CYS A 183 -11.74 6.27 -22.93
N LEU A 184 -12.56 6.42 -23.98
CA LEU A 184 -12.63 5.47 -25.10
C LEU A 184 -12.41 6.13 -26.48
N ARG A 185 -11.62 7.20 -26.56
CA ARG A 185 -11.33 7.86 -27.83
C ARG A 185 -9.86 8.17 -28.05
#